data_AF-A0A396S4V3-F1
#
_entry.id   AF-A0A396S4V3-F1
#
_cell.length_a   1.000
_cell.length_b   1.000
_cell.length_c   1.000
_cell.angle_alpha   90.00
_cell.angle_beta   90.00
_cell.angle_gamma   90.00
#
_symmetry.space_group_name_H-M   'P 1'
#
loop_
_entity.id
_entity.type
_entity.pdbx_description
1 polymer ?
#
loop_
_entity_poly.entity_id
_entity_poly.type
_entity_poly.pdbx_seq_one_letter_code
_entity_poly.pdbx_strand_id
1 'polypeptide(L)'
;MFQLFLLLLEVIYLFLAFKTGNTLFMVIAVGVGAWWLYELNKDAKERSEALLTDTIQKVEQHPHTRYIISPDYLRALMLDERSGMLRILEREDVPDDFEIKEIDFEDIYEIAILEDGQQVALTAKGGVHGLSLIKGGAKMNIQVDELQEEEEEEEEDEVQKLALQLLVDDLYEPLIEYIFLDNEQAIPKELDEYKDIFKECHNWYQKISVIIKRHERKKAQDISIKGWT
;
A
#
# COMPACT_ATOMS: atom_id res chain seq x y z
N MET A 1 -10.29 -30.38 -15.75
CA MET A 1 -11.08 -31.64 -15.87
C MET A 1 -11.34 -32.31 -14.52
N PHE A 2 -10.33 -32.45 -13.63
CA PHE A 2 -10.51 -33.12 -12.33
C PHE A 2 -11.47 -32.39 -11.36
N GLN A 3 -11.46 -31.05 -11.32
CA GLN A 3 -12.37 -30.26 -10.47
C GLN A 3 -13.85 -30.44 -10.84
N LEU A 4 -14.18 -30.47 -12.13
CA LEU A 4 -15.55 -30.74 -12.61
C LEU A 4 -16.03 -32.14 -12.22
N PHE A 5 -15.11 -33.12 -12.19
CA PHE A 5 -15.42 -34.47 -11.76
C PHE A 5 -15.72 -34.53 -10.26
N LEU A 6 -14.96 -33.84 -9.41
CA LEU A 6 -15.20 -33.78 -7.96
C LEU A 6 -16.53 -33.10 -7.62
N LEU A 7 -16.86 -32.00 -8.28
CA LEU A 7 -18.13 -31.30 -8.10
C LEU A 7 -19.32 -32.18 -8.51
N LEU A 8 -19.20 -32.87 -9.65
CA LEU A 8 -20.24 -33.81 -10.10
C LEU A 8 -20.39 -35.00 -9.13
N LEU A 9 -19.30 -35.50 -8.57
CA LEU A 9 -19.31 -36.56 -7.55
C LEU A 9 -20.00 -36.09 -6.27
N GLU A 10 -19.71 -34.88 -5.79
CA GLU A 10 -20.35 -34.27 -4.62
C GLU A 10 -21.87 -34.15 -4.82
N VAL A 11 -22.31 -33.65 -5.98
CA VAL A 11 -23.73 -33.52 -6.34
C VAL A 11 -24.43 -34.89 -6.36
N ILE A 12 -23.77 -35.93 -6.88
CA ILE A 12 -24.32 -37.30 -6.88
C ILE A 12 -24.48 -37.84 -5.45
N TYR A 13 -23.47 -37.65 -4.59
CA TYR A 13 -23.55 -38.11 -3.21
C TYR A 13 -24.59 -37.35 -2.38
N LEU A 14 -24.72 -36.03 -2.58
CA LEU A 14 -25.81 -35.23 -2.00
C LEU A 14 -27.19 -35.74 -2.46
N PHE A 15 -27.35 -36.00 -3.76
CA PHE A 15 -28.60 -36.53 -4.30
C PHE A 15 -28.94 -37.91 -3.72
N LEU A 16 -27.96 -38.80 -3.61
CA LEU A 16 -28.12 -40.11 -2.97
C LEU A 16 -28.47 -39.99 -1.49
N ALA A 17 -27.85 -39.06 -0.76
CA ALA A 17 -28.15 -38.80 0.64
C ALA A 17 -29.60 -38.35 0.84
N PHE A 18 -30.09 -37.40 0.03
CA PHE A 18 -31.47 -36.94 0.09
C PHE A 18 -32.49 -38.02 -0.31
N LYS A 19 -32.18 -38.85 -1.29
CA LYS A 19 -33.09 -39.90 -1.77
C LYS A 19 -33.19 -41.10 -0.82
N THR A 20 -32.08 -41.46 -0.18
CA THR A 20 -32.02 -42.67 0.68
C THR A 20 -32.16 -42.37 2.17
N GLY A 21 -31.95 -41.12 2.59
CA GLY A 21 -31.94 -40.73 4.00
C GLY A 21 -30.74 -41.29 4.78
N ASN A 22 -29.77 -41.90 4.10
CA ASN A 22 -28.60 -42.51 4.73
C ASN A 22 -27.54 -41.44 5.03
N THR A 23 -27.19 -41.31 6.32
CA THR A 23 -26.21 -40.36 6.83
C THR A 23 -24.80 -40.58 6.28
N LEU A 24 -24.47 -41.81 5.86
CA LEU A 24 -23.16 -42.15 5.32
C LEU A 24 -22.85 -41.38 4.02
N PHE A 25 -23.83 -41.20 3.13
CA PHE A 25 -23.64 -40.43 1.90
C PHE A 25 -23.45 -38.94 2.18
N MET A 26 -24.05 -38.43 3.25
CA MET A 26 -23.89 -37.04 3.68
C MET A 26 -22.47 -36.77 4.17
N VAL A 27 -21.90 -37.68 4.97
CA VAL A 27 -20.51 -37.58 5.43
C VAL A 27 -19.52 -37.64 4.26
N ILE A 28 -19.76 -38.51 3.28
CA ILE A 28 -18.92 -38.61 2.08
C ILE A 28 -19.00 -37.32 1.27
N ALA A 29 -20.19 -36.75 1.07
CA ALA A 29 -20.35 -35.48 0.35
C ALA A 29 -19.58 -34.34 1.02
N VAL A 30 -19.70 -34.18 2.35
CA VAL A 30 -18.96 -33.17 3.11
C VAL A 30 -17.44 -33.39 3.01
N GLY A 31 -16.98 -34.63 3.09
CA GLY A 31 -15.55 -34.96 2.95
C GLY A 31 -14.99 -34.60 1.57
N VAL A 32 -15.74 -34.90 0.50
CA VAL A 32 -15.35 -34.54 -0.88
C VAL A 32 -15.38 -33.03 -1.08
N GLY A 33 -16.41 -32.33 -0.58
CA GLY A 33 -16.51 -30.88 -0.67
C GLY A 33 -15.38 -30.16 0.09
N ALA A 34 -15.07 -30.61 1.31
CA ALA A 34 -13.94 -30.08 2.08
C ALA A 34 -12.60 -30.32 1.38
N TRP A 35 -12.39 -31.50 0.79
CA TRP A 35 -11.20 -31.79 -0.01
C TRP A 35 -11.10 -30.89 -1.24
N TRP A 36 -12.22 -30.67 -1.93
CA TRP A 36 -12.26 -29.82 -3.11
C TRP A 36 -11.94 -28.36 -2.77
N LEU A 37 -12.49 -27.82 -1.68
CA LEU A 37 -12.15 -26.48 -1.18
C LEU A 37 -10.67 -26.38 -0.79
N TYR A 38 -10.11 -27.42 -0.18
CA TYR A 38 -8.70 -27.47 0.16
C TYR A 38 -7.80 -27.43 -1.08
N GLU A 39 -8.10 -28.23 -2.11
CA GLU A 39 -7.31 -28.26 -3.35
C GLU A 39 -7.41 -26.93 -4.11
N LEU A 40 -8.59 -26.30 -4.15
CA LEU A 40 -8.77 -24.98 -4.75
C LEU A 40 -7.93 -23.90 -4.05
N ASN A 41 -7.94 -23.89 -2.72
CA ASN A 41 -7.15 -22.94 -1.94
C ASN A 41 -5.64 -23.18 -2.11
N LYS A 42 -5.22 -24.45 -2.24
CA LYS A 42 -3.83 -24.81 -2.48
C LYS A 42 -3.36 -24.33 -3.85
N ASP A 43 -4.12 -24.59 -4.92
CA ASP A 43 -3.79 -24.12 -6.27
C ASP A 43 -3.73 -22.59 -6.35
N ALA A 44 -4.67 -21.89 -5.69
CA ALA A 44 -4.68 -20.44 -5.63
C ALA A 44 -3.45 -19.89 -4.89
N LYS A 45 -3.08 -20.53 -3.77
CA LYS A 45 -1.91 -20.17 -2.99
C LYS A 45 -0.60 -20.38 -3.75
N GLU A 46 -0.43 -21.53 -4.40
CA GLU A 46 0.77 -21.81 -5.20
C GLU A 46 0.94 -20.81 -6.35
N ARG A 47 -0.16 -20.39 -6.99
CA ARG A 47 -0.12 -19.34 -8.02
C ARG A 47 0.27 -17.99 -7.45
N SER A 48 -0.35 -17.57 -6.34
CA SER A 48 -0.01 -16.31 -5.67
C SER A 48 1.45 -16.28 -5.22
N GLU A 49 1.97 -17.38 -4.65
CA GLU A 49 3.37 -17.52 -4.27
C GLU A 49 4.32 -17.43 -5.47
N ALA A 50 3.95 -18.03 -6.62
CA ALA A 50 4.73 -17.91 -7.85
C ALA A 50 4.77 -16.47 -8.38
N LEU A 51 3.63 -15.77 -8.39
CA LEU A 51 3.55 -14.37 -8.81
C LEU A 51 4.33 -13.44 -7.86
N LEU A 52 4.23 -13.67 -6.55
CA LEU A 52 5.01 -12.94 -5.56
C LEU A 52 6.51 -13.17 -5.77
N THR A 53 6.93 -14.41 -5.99
CA THR A 53 8.35 -14.74 -6.21
C THR A 53 8.90 -14.07 -7.47
N ASP A 54 8.15 -14.12 -8.58
CA ASP A 54 8.51 -13.42 -9.83
C ASP A 54 8.61 -11.90 -9.61
N THR A 55 7.63 -11.33 -8.90
CA THR A 55 7.60 -9.89 -8.60
C THR A 55 8.78 -9.48 -7.73
N ILE A 56 9.09 -10.25 -6.68
CA ILE A 56 10.28 -10.02 -5.84
C ILE A 56 11.55 -10.09 -6.70
N GLN A 57 11.67 -11.08 -7.59
CA GLN A 57 12.83 -11.20 -8.46
C GLN A 57 12.98 -9.99 -9.40
N LYS A 58 11.88 -9.41 -9.90
CA LYS A 58 11.90 -8.17 -10.67
C LYS A 58 12.30 -6.97 -9.81
N VAL A 59 11.72 -6.82 -8.61
CA VAL A 59 12.06 -5.74 -7.66
C VAL A 59 13.53 -5.82 -7.23
N GLU A 60 14.07 -7.02 -7.00
CA GLU A 60 15.46 -7.23 -6.57
C GLU A 60 16.51 -6.83 -7.62
N GLN A 61 16.12 -6.66 -8.88
CA GLN A 61 17.02 -6.14 -9.93
C GLN A 61 17.35 -4.66 -9.75
N HIS A 62 16.57 -3.95 -8.92
CA HIS A 62 16.75 -2.51 -8.69
C HIS A 62 17.44 -2.24 -7.35
N PRO A 63 18.39 -1.30 -7.28
CA PRO A 63 19.05 -0.94 -6.03
C PRO A 63 18.07 -0.42 -4.98
N HIS A 64 18.07 -1.06 -3.81
CA HIS A 64 17.28 -0.64 -2.67
C HIS A 64 17.90 -1.09 -1.35
N THR A 65 17.52 -0.37 -0.30
CA THR A 65 17.76 -0.79 1.10
C THR A 65 16.50 -1.28 1.77
N ARG A 66 15.34 -0.79 1.31
CA ARG A 66 14.01 -1.13 1.82
C ARG A 66 13.03 -1.06 0.65
N TYR A 67 12.01 -1.90 0.67
CA TYR A 67 10.93 -1.85 -0.30
C TYR A 67 9.63 -2.36 0.32
N ILE A 68 8.53 -2.05 -0.35
CA ILE A 68 7.22 -2.66 -0.16
C ILE A 68 6.62 -2.94 -1.54
N ILE A 69 5.85 -4.01 -1.65
CA ILE A 69 5.11 -4.39 -2.85
C ILE A 69 3.62 -4.30 -2.51
N SER A 70 2.83 -3.77 -3.42
CA SER A 70 1.37 -3.71 -3.27
C SER A 70 0.75 -5.13 -3.29
N PRO A 71 -0.41 -5.34 -2.66
CA PRO A 71 -1.07 -6.66 -2.62
C PRO A 71 -1.43 -7.23 -3.99
N ASP A 72 -1.69 -6.37 -4.97
CA ASP A 72 -1.97 -6.73 -6.37
C ASP A 72 -0.71 -7.02 -7.20
N TYR A 73 0.48 -6.85 -6.59
CA TYR A 73 1.80 -6.97 -7.23
C TYR A 73 2.05 -5.96 -8.36
N LEU A 74 1.21 -4.96 -8.57
CA LEU A 74 1.35 -4.02 -9.68
C LEU A 74 2.25 -2.83 -9.36
N ARG A 75 2.53 -2.60 -8.07
CA ARG A 75 3.35 -1.47 -7.63
C ARG A 75 4.38 -1.88 -6.59
N ALA A 76 5.50 -1.17 -6.58
CA ALA A 76 6.45 -1.25 -5.49
C ALA A 76 7.01 0.12 -5.15
N LEU A 77 7.12 0.41 -3.86
CA LEU A 77 7.79 1.61 -3.34
C LEU A 77 9.13 1.20 -2.76
N MET A 78 10.21 1.80 -3.24
CA MET A 78 11.57 1.43 -2.90
C MET A 78 12.34 2.63 -2.40
N LEU A 79 13.20 2.39 -1.42
CA LEU A 79 14.06 3.39 -0.82
C LEU A 79 15.49 2.87 -0.78
N ASP A 80 16.40 3.64 -1.37
CA ASP A 80 17.83 3.39 -1.33
C ASP A 80 18.55 4.47 -0.52
N GLU A 81 18.82 4.18 0.75
CA GLU A 81 19.54 5.09 1.65
C GLU A 81 20.97 5.39 1.18
N ARG A 82 21.56 4.54 0.32
CA ARG A 82 22.95 4.70 -0.14
C ARG A 82 23.05 5.67 -1.31
N SER A 83 22.16 5.54 -2.29
CA SER A 83 22.12 6.46 -3.43
C SER A 83 21.32 7.73 -3.17
N GLY A 84 20.47 7.74 -2.13
CA GLY A 84 19.61 8.90 -1.84
C GLY A 84 18.39 8.96 -2.74
N MET A 85 17.90 7.80 -3.19
CA MET A 85 16.83 7.70 -4.20
C MET A 85 15.59 7.02 -3.63
N LEU A 86 14.43 7.60 -3.93
CA LEU A 86 13.13 6.97 -3.82
C LEU A 86 12.72 6.48 -5.21
N ARG A 87 12.24 5.24 -5.33
CA ARG A 87 11.75 4.70 -6.59
C ARG A 87 10.33 4.21 -6.43
N ILE A 88 9.49 4.53 -7.40
CA ILE A 88 8.14 3.99 -7.53
C ILE A 88 8.12 3.17 -8.81
N LEU A 89 7.83 1.89 -8.66
CA LEU A 89 7.70 0.93 -9.74
C LEU A 89 6.21 0.69 -9.98
N GLU A 90 5.76 0.82 -11.21
CA GLU A 90 4.37 0.58 -11.60
C GLU A 90 4.32 -0.27 -12.87
N ARG A 91 3.33 -1.15 -12.99
CA ARG A 91 3.04 -1.91 -14.21
C ARG A 91 1.53 -2.07 -14.36
N GLU A 92 1.06 -2.21 -15.59
CA GLU A 92 -0.36 -2.42 -15.86
C GLU A 92 -0.80 -3.84 -15.48
N ASP A 93 -0.03 -4.84 -15.90
CA ASP A 93 -0.31 -6.25 -15.63
C ASP A 93 0.92 -6.98 -15.04
N VAL A 94 0.67 -8.04 -14.26
CA VAL A 94 1.72 -8.87 -13.63
C VAL A 94 2.80 -9.42 -14.60
N PRO A 95 2.49 -9.89 -15.83
CA PRO A 95 3.51 -10.28 -16.79
C PRO A 95 4.46 -9.15 -17.20
N ASP A 96 4.02 -7.89 -17.14
CA ASP A 96 4.76 -6.76 -17.69
C ASP A 96 5.97 -6.37 -16.82
N ASP A 97 6.88 -5.63 -17.45
CA ASP A 97 8.02 -5.00 -16.78
C ASP A 97 7.57 -3.73 -16.06
N PHE A 98 8.29 -3.35 -15.01
CA PHE A 98 7.99 -2.13 -14.26
C PHE A 98 8.46 -0.89 -15.01
N GLU A 99 7.58 0.09 -15.12
CA GLU A 99 7.96 1.49 -15.33
C GLU A 99 8.50 2.05 -14.02
N ILE A 100 9.63 2.76 -14.10
CA ILE A 100 10.38 3.20 -12.92
C ILE A 100 10.37 4.72 -12.88
N LYS A 101 9.78 5.27 -11.82
CA LYS A 101 9.91 6.69 -11.46
C LYS A 101 10.99 6.81 -10.40
N GLU A 102 12.12 7.40 -10.77
CA GLU A 102 13.23 7.67 -9.85
C GLU A 102 13.17 9.12 -9.35
N ILE A 103 13.25 9.31 -8.03
CA ILE A 103 13.12 10.61 -7.37
C ILE A 103 14.30 10.77 -6.41
N ASP A 104 15.09 11.83 -6.57
CA ASP A 104 16.13 12.17 -5.59
C ASP A 104 15.48 12.67 -4.30
N PHE A 105 16.02 12.27 -3.15
CA PHE A 105 15.58 12.78 -1.85
C PHE A 105 15.60 14.31 -1.74
N GLU A 106 16.48 14.99 -2.46
CA GLU A 106 16.54 16.45 -2.49
C GLU A 106 15.35 17.09 -3.20
N ASP A 107 14.77 16.39 -4.17
CA ASP A 107 13.67 16.85 -5.02
C ASP A 107 12.31 16.67 -4.34
N ILE A 108 12.24 15.94 -3.22
CA ILE A 108 11.00 15.78 -2.45
C ILE A 108 10.72 17.06 -1.65
N TYR A 109 9.62 17.74 -1.99
CA TYR A 109 9.13 18.93 -1.28
C TYR A 109 8.15 18.57 -0.18
N GLU A 110 7.15 17.74 -0.47
CA GLU A 110 6.07 17.42 0.47
C GLU A 110 5.72 15.94 0.38
N ILE A 111 5.25 15.38 1.50
CA ILE A 111 4.58 14.09 1.52
C ILE A 111 3.33 14.17 2.38
N ALA A 112 2.24 13.59 1.89
CA ALA A 112 0.98 13.48 2.59
C ALA A 112 0.45 12.04 2.62
N ILE A 113 -0.31 11.71 3.67
CA ILE A 113 -1.20 10.55 3.68
C ILE A 113 -2.57 11.05 3.22
N LEU A 114 -3.16 10.37 2.23
CA LEU A 114 -4.50 10.63 1.74
C LEU A 114 -5.42 9.45 2.05
N GLU A 115 -6.54 9.70 2.71
CA GLU A 115 -7.69 8.80 2.83
C GLU A 115 -8.82 9.39 1.97
N ASP A 116 -9.27 8.68 0.93
CA ASP A 116 -10.36 9.14 0.04
C ASP A 116 -10.17 10.56 -0.53
N GLY A 117 -8.90 10.95 -0.73
CA GLY A 117 -8.49 12.27 -1.20
C GLY A 117 -8.44 13.34 -0.10
N GLN A 118 -8.84 13.02 1.13
CA GLN A 118 -8.67 13.85 2.31
C GLN A 118 -7.29 13.66 2.93
N GLN A 119 -6.65 14.76 3.30
CA GLN A 119 -5.30 14.75 3.83
C GLN A 119 -5.31 14.43 5.33
N VAL A 120 -4.77 13.28 5.72
CA VAL A 120 -4.70 12.84 7.13
C VAL A 120 -3.38 13.23 7.80
N ALA A 121 -2.31 13.31 7.02
CA ALA A 121 -0.99 13.73 7.50
C ALA A 121 -0.22 14.48 6.42
N LEU A 122 0.67 15.39 6.82
CA LEU A 122 1.52 16.16 5.91
C LEU A 122 2.87 16.51 6.54
N THR A 123 3.93 16.34 5.75
CA THR A 123 5.26 16.88 6.03
C THR A 123 5.77 17.61 4.80
N ALA A 124 6.08 18.90 4.97
CA ALA A 124 6.61 19.76 3.92
C ALA A 124 8.03 20.26 4.23
N LYS A 125 8.75 20.60 3.16
CA LYS A 125 10.03 21.31 3.17
C LYS A 125 9.75 22.81 3.41
N GLY A 126 10.06 23.34 4.59
CA GLY A 126 9.97 24.77 4.90
C GLY A 126 9.58 25.13 6.33
N GLY A 127 9.16 24.17 7.17
CA GLY A 127 8.88 24.40 8.60
C GLY A 127 7.70 25.33 8.92
N VAL A 128 6.62 24.73 9.43
CA VAL A 128 5.56 25.29 10.29
C VAL A 128 4.57 26.32 9.70
N HIS A 129 4.87 27.11 8.65
CA HIS A 129 3.90 28.09 8.09
C HIS A 129 3.77 28.08 6.56
N GLY A 130 4.11 26.96 5.90
CA GLY A 130 3.96 26.81 4.46
C GLY A 130 2.55 26.32 4.10
N LEU A 131 1.79 27.13 3.38
CA LEU A 131 0.61 26.68 2.64
C LEU A 131 0.99 25.41 1.86
N SER A 132 0.36 24.27 2.19
CA SER A 132 0.50 23.05 1.42
C SER A 132 0.21 23.35 -0.04
N LEU A 133 1.06 22.88 -0.95
CA LEU A 133 0.80 22.99 -2.39
C LEU A 133 -0.09 21.84 -2.88
N ILE A 134 -0.23 20.80 -2.06
CA ILE A 134 -1.23 19.75 -2.23
C ILE A 134 -2.61 20.33 -1.87
N LYS A 135 -3.53 20.35 -2.85
CA LYS A 135 -4.91 20.84 -2.66
C LYS A 135 -5.61 20.00 -1.58
N GLY A 136 -5.94 20.64 -0.46
CA GLY A 136 -6.51 20.01 0.74
C GLY A 136 -5.86 20.49 2.04
N GLY A 137 -4.70 21.14 1.98
CA GLY A 137 -3.96 21.60 3.16
C GLY A 137 -4.49 22.85 3.86
N ALA A 138 -5.77 22.86 4.22
CA ALA A 138 -6.22 23.65 5.35
C ALA A 138 -6.02 22.81 6.63
N LYS A 139 -5.02 23.20 7.43
CA LYS A 139 -4.81 22.84 8.85
C LYS A 139 -4.80 21.33 9.20
N MET A 140 -3.65 20.66 9.06
CA MET A 140 -3.26 19.66 10.07
C MET A 140 -1.79 19.81 10.43
N ASN A 141 -1.58 20.47 11.56
CA ASN A 141 -0.29 20.64 12.18
C ASN A 141 -0.05 19.39 13.03
N ILE A 142 0.64 18.37 12.49
CA ILE A 142 1.14 17.27 13.32
C ILE A 142 2.35 17.82 14.10
N GLN A 143 2.07 18.63 15.12
CA GLN A 143 2.94 18.74 16.28
C GLN A 143 2.58 17.58 17.20
N VAL A 144 3.55 16.68 17.34
CA VAL A 144 3.65 15.83 18.51
C VAL A 144 3.74 16.77 19.71
N ASP A 145 2.75 16.68 20.58
CA ASP A 145 2.49 17.48 21.79
C ASP A 145 1.93 18.91 21.63
N GLU A 146 0.87 19.12 22.42
CA GLU A 146 0.22 20.38 22.83
C GLU A 146 -0.87 21.00 21.92
N LEU A 147 -2.11 20.55 22.20
CA LEU A 147 -3.33 21.35 22.38
C LEU A 147 -3.64 22.45 21.34
N GLN A 148 -4.52 22.13 20.39
CA GLN A 148 -5.50 23.10 19.88
C GLN A 148 -6.76 22.37 19.40
N GLU A 149 -7.84 22.58 20.15
CA GLU A 149 -9.23 22.26 19.78
C GLU A 149 -9.59 23.03 18.51
N GLU A 150 -9.96 22.36 17.41
CA GLU A 150 -10.80 22.95 16.35
C GLU A 150 -11.33 21.86 15.39
N GLU A 151 -12.66 21.72 15.41
CA GLU A 151 -13.59 21.08 14.47
C GLU A 151 -13.35 19.60 14.13
N GLU A 152 -14.06 18.73 14.86
CA GLU A 152 -14.30 17.32 14.51
C GLU A 152 -15.00 17.27 13.13
N GLU A 153 -14.23 17.18 12.05
CA GLU A 153 -14.73 16.55 10.83
C GLU A 153 -15.14 15.13 11.24
N GLU A 154 -16.41 14.76 11.01
CA GLU A 154 -16.90 13.42 11.31
C GLU A 154 -15.97 12.44 10.59
N GLU A 155 -15.10 11.75 11.35
CA GLU A 155 -14.24 10.71 10.78
C GLU A 155 -15.17 9.71 10.10
N GLU A 156 -15.10 9.62 8.77
CA GLU A 156 -15.78 8.54 8.08
C GLU A 156 -15.19 7.24 8.62
N ASP A 157 -16.05 6.40 9.22
CA ASP A 157 -15.68 5.13 9.84
C ASP A 157 -15.24 4.10 8.78
N GLU A 158 -15.39 4.41 7.50
CA GLU A 158 -15.03 3.58 6.35
C GLU A 158 -14.04 4.30 5.43
N VAL A 159 -13.17 3.54 4.76
CA VAL A 159 -12.18 4.07 3.81
C VAL A 159 -12.20 3.24 2.54
N GLN A 160 -12.21 3.91 1.39
CA GLN A 160 -12.14 3.24 0.09
C GLN A 160 -10.70 3.23 -0.46
N LYS A 161 -9.99 4.34 -0.33
CA LYS A 161 -8.64 4.54 -0.88
C LYS A 161 -7.70 5.12 0.18
N LEU A 162 -6.52 4.51 0.30
CA LEU A 162 -5.41 5.01 1.13
C LEU A 162 -4.15 5.13 0.27
N ALA A 163 -3.52 6.30 0.27
CA ALA A 163 -2.34 6.56 -0.54
C ALA A 163 -1.31 7.47 0.15
N LEU A 164 -0.07 7.39 -0.30
CA LEU A 164 0.95 8.42 -0.09
C LEU A 164 1.04 9.30 -1.32
N GLN A 165 0.91 10.60 -1.13
CA GLN A 165 1.11 11.58 -2.19
C GLN A 165 2.39 12.38 -1.92
N LEU A 166 3.28 12.43 -2.91
CA LEU A 166 4.50 13.20 -2.88
C LEU A 166 4.40 14.39 -3.82
N LEU A 167 4.90 15.52 -3.37
CA LEU A 167 5.21 16.67 -4.22
C LEU A 167 6.72 16.69 -4.49
N VAL A 168 7.09 16.67 -5.77
CA VAL A 168 8.49 16.61 -6.21
C VAL A 168 8.86 17.78 -7.12
N ASP A 169 10.15 18.04 -7.28
CA ASP A 169 10.70 19.04 -8.22
C ASP A 169 10.65 18.55 -9.68
N ASP A 170 9.44 18.32 -10.18
CA ASP A 170 9.19 18.04 -11.59
C ASP A 170 8.08 18.97 -12.12
N LEU A 171 8.36 19.69 -13.20
CA LEU A 171 7.40 20.58 -13.84
C LEU A 171 6.41 19.85 -14.74
N TYR A 172 6.69 18.60 -15.12
CA TYR A 172 5.80 17.77 -15.93
C TYR A 172 4.85 16.96 -15.05
N GLU A 173 5.38 16.19 -14.09
CA GLU A 173 4.60 15.36 -13.17
C GLU A 173 4.97 15.66 -11.69
N PRO A 174 4.56 16.82 -11.13
CA PRO A 174 4.95 17.23 -9.78
C PRO A 174 4.31 16.41 -8.66
N LEU A 175 3.16 15.77 -8.91
CA LEU A 175 2.40 15.02 -7.92
C LEU A 175 2.47 13.55 -8.24
N ILE A 176 3.12 12.78 -7.37
CA ILE A 176 3.28 11.35 -7.52
C ILE A 176 2.54 10.65 -6.39
N GLU A 177 1.72 9.65 -6.72
CA GLU A 177 0.90 8.92 -5.75
C GLU A 177 1.32 7.45 -5.69
N TYR A 178 1.50 6.92 -4.48
CA TYR A 178 1.64 5.49 -4.24
C TYR A 178 0.45 4.98 -3.43
N ILE A 179 -0.29 4.04 -4.01
CA ILE A 179 -1.54 3.53 -3.46
C ILE A 179 -1.25 2.31 -2.57
N PHE A 180 -1.73 2.36 -1.32
CA PHE A 180 -1.69 1.24 -0.38
C PHE A 180 -2.98 0.43 -0.40
N LEU A 181 -4.11 1.10 -0.62
CA LEU A 181 -5.45 0.52 -0.67
C LEU A 181 -6.25 1.26 -1.74
N ASP A 182 -6.93 0.51 -2.60
CA ASP A 182 -7.89 1.03 -3.57
C ASP A 182 -8.93 -0.05 -3.82
N ASN A 183 -9.99 -0.03 -3.01
CA ASN A 183 -11.06 -1.00 -3.07
C ASN A 183 -12.25 -0.44 -3.85
N GLU A 184 -13.03 -1.32 -4.48
CA GLU A 184 -14.32 -0.92 -5.07
C GLU A 184 -15.36 -0.54 -4.01
N GLN A 185 -15.25 -1.10 -2.81
CA GLN A 185 -16.14 -0.87 -1.67
C GLN A 185 -15.34 -0.36 -0.47
N ALA A 186 -15.90 0.61 0.24
CA ALA A 186 -15.30 1.14 1.46
C ALA A 186 -15.22 0.04 2.53
N ILE A 187 -14.12 0.05 3.29
CA ILE A 187 -13.87 -0.89 4.38
C ILE A 187 -13.85 -0.16 5.72
N PRO A 188 -14.45 -0.71 6.78
CA PRO A 188 -14.40 -0.09 8.10
C PRO A 188 -12.97 0.06 8.63
N LYS A 189 -12.64 1.23 9.19
CA LYS A 189 -11.35 1.54 9.82
C LYS A 189 -11.04 0.65 11.04
N GLU A 190 -12.08 0.08 11.64
CA GLU A 190 -11.93 -0.84 12.77
C GLU A 190 -11.36 -2.21 12.37
N LEU A 191 -11.42 -2.59 11.10
CA LEU A 191 -10.87 -3.86 10.62
C LEU A 191 -9.36 -3.91 10.84
N ASP A 192 -8.88 -5.05 11.33
CA ASP A 192 -7.45 -5.28 11.54
C ASP A 192 -6.66 -5.15 10.24
N GLU A 193 -7.25 -5.56 9.10
CA GLU A 193 -6.67 -5.38 7.77
C GLU A 193 -6.39 -3.90 7.45
N TYR A 194 -7.35 -3.01 7.68
CA TYR A 194 -7.16 -1.58 7.49
C TYR A 194 -6.05 -1.04 8.39
N LYS A 195 -6.08 -1.40 9.68
CA LYS A 195 -5.09 -0.94 10.67
C LYS A 195 -3.67 -1.35 10.30
N ASP A 196 -3.50 -2.57 9.79
CA ASP A 196 -2.20 -3.07 9.35
C ASP A 196 -1.69 -2.31 8.11
N ILE A 197 -2.56 -2.08 7.12
CA ILE A 197 -2.21 -1.30 5.91
C ILE A 197 -1.90 0.16 6.28
N PHE A 198 -2.73 0.79 7.10
CA PHE A 198 -2.52 2.16 7.57
C PHE A 198 -1.22 2.30 8.34
N LYS A 199 -0.90 1.34 9.21
CA LYS A 199 0.37 1.33 9.95
C LYS A 199 1.58 1.27 9.01
N GLU A 200 1.52 0.47 7.95
CA GLU A 200 2.61 0.38 6.99
C GLU A 200 2.71 1.66 6.13
N CYS A 201 1.57 2.22 5.69
CA CYS A 201 1.50 3.54 5.05
C CYS A 201 2.14 4.62 5.93
N HIS A 202 1.76 4.68 7.21
CA HIS A 202 2.30 5.62 8.17
C HIS A 202 3.80 5.44 8.42
N ASN A 203 4.30 4.19 8.45
CA ASN A 203 5.72 3.89 8.56
C ASN A 203 6.51 4.45 7.37
N TRP A 204 5.99 4.28 6.14
CA TRP A 204 6.59 4.87 4.94
C TRP A 204 6.52 6.40 4.93
N TYR A 205 5.39 6.97 5.32
CA TYR A 205 5.25 8.41 5.54
C TYR A 205 6.34 8.95 6.49
N GLN A 206 6.57 8.29 7.63
CA GLN A 206 7.59 8.70 8.60
C GLN A 206 9.01 8.63 8.01
N LYS A 207 9.34 7.56 7.27
CA LYS A 207 10.66 7.42 6.62
C LYS A 207 10.93 8.60 5.68
N ILE A 208 9.98 8.94 4.83
CA ILE A 208 10.13 10.03 3.85
C ILE A 208 10.10 11.39 4.54
N SER A 209 9.28 11.56 5.59
CA SER A 209 9.30 12.76 6.43
C SER A 209 10.69 13.01 7.04
N VAL A 210 11.34 11.95 7.55
CA VAL A 210 12.72 12.03 8.06
C VAL A 210 13.71 12.39 6.95
N ILE A 211 13.55 11.86 5.74
CA ILE A 211 14.36 12.22 4.58
C ILE A 211 14.27 13.73 4.32
N ILE A 212 13.05 14.27 4.16
CA ILE A 212 12.82 15.71 3.93
C ILE A 212 13.51 16.53 5.03
N LYS A 213 13.23 16.23 6.30
CA LYS A 213 13.81 16.97 7.45
C LYS A 213 15.34 16.86 7.54
N ARG A 214 15.92 15.73 7.14
CA ARG A 214 17.38 15.55 7.14
C ARG A 214 18.04 16.42 6.08
N HIS A 215 17.48 16.48 4.88
CA HIS A 215 18.02 17.30 3.78
C HIS A 215 17.88 18.80 4.07
N GLU A 216 16.78 19.24 4.67
CA GLU A 216 16.64 20.63 5.16
C GLU A 216 17.75 21.05 6.11
N ARG A 217 18.04 20.21 7.11
CA ARG A 217 19.07 20.48 8.12
C ARG A 217 20.46 20.56 7.50
N LYS A 218 20.81 19.65 6.58
CA LYS A 218 22.09 19.68 5.86
C LYS A 218 22.25 20.98 5.08
N LYS A 219 21.23 21.38 4.32
CA LYS A 219 21.24 22.61 3.53
C LYS A 219 21.41 23.86 4.41
N ALA A 220 20.71 23.92 5.55
CA ALA A 220 20.86 25.02 6.51
C ALA A 220 22.28 25.10 7.09
N GLN A 221 22.90 23.96 7.41
CA GLN A 221 24.28 23.90 7.91
C GLN A 221 25.29 24.38 6.85
N ASP A 222 25.17 23.93 5.60
CA ASP A 222 26.08 24.36 4.52
C ASP A 222 26.02 25.86 4.24
N ILE A 223 24.82 26.45 4.29
CA ILE A 223 24.62 27.90 4.14
C ILE A 223 25.28 28.66 5.30
N SER A 224 25.16 28.16 6.53
CA SER A 224 25.77 28.79 7.70
C SER A 224 27.30 28.81 7.66
N ILE A 225 27.94 27.78 7.07
CA ILE A 225 29.40 27.69 6.96
C ILE A 225 29.92 28.66 5.90
N LYS A 226 29.24 28.76 4.75
CA LYS A 226 29.64 29.67 3.65
C LYS A 226 29.40 31.14 3.96
N GLY A 227 28.49 31.48 4.87
CA GLY A 227 28.23 32.87 5.29
C GLY A 227 29.31 33.48 6.20
N TRP A 228 30.24 32.67 6.70
CA TRP A 228 31.31 33.11 7.63
C TRP A 228 32.71 33.13 6.98
N THR A 229 32.82 32.74 5.71
CA THR A 229 34.03 32.80 4.88
C THR A 229 33.89 33.84 3.79
#